data_AF-A0A2D9C589-F1
#
_entry.id   AF-A0A2D9C589-F1
#
_cell.length_a   1.000
_cell.length_b   1.000
_cell.length_c   1.000
_cell.angle_alpha   90.00
_cell.angle_beta   90.00
_cell.angle_gamma   90.00
#
_symmetry.space_group_name_H-M   'P 1'
#
loop_
_entity.id
_entity.type
_entity.pdbx_description
1 polymer ?
#
loop_
_entity_poly.entity_id
_entity_poly.type
_entity_poly.pdbx_seq_one_letter_code
_entity_poly.pdbx_strand_id
1 'polypeptide(L)'
;MDLRQYVPPEFRGAYDMASSAGGGIYSLLRSFQQDPAGTNKAMGRGMIDSAVGFAQDPVGTVKDFAGTVGRGLTYTAKDKLMEMYGVQPGDAEPYMFEEANRSLAEDRNAAVGAFASVIPGVGPATRAASRLEVDPNAMGSLLGNVRVKPKSNGGGILGNGGPVAPFALESVDLPAHSRPEWSGRAENRTTPYPRYEPAKGTTARMARLDEKIANPNDPINRIFDNYIEKGKTLGGESWYNTEELRDWFRASLGDTDGDRQWREYMELIGTTSTGAKVPQNIRMASFYRALEPEARADVARYVKENGVTPVKAMQALGYDVPNLPDGFGYGHLKQRNQAGNVLNREMGTWEREVPEGLTGAARTRWLQANPKVKGFGNDLLGDDTNIAADMHFMRMLGMADGGVDFLSDKAALSIDNMSQVVSAYGPKIKKYVTTRQVNGKDVSTINLKKAANDGVIKDTTPFQSMPTAWSDTPSATEYAAYESMANRVAERYDMTPAQFQASLWMGAGDITGLADASQGTFMELFRRSLDSRAVDRGLTRREMLNDFLKNKATLAIPAAGGLLSAQYYGEQNQQ
;
A
#
# COMPACT_ATOMS: atom_id res chain seq x y z
N MET A 1 37.87 -2.17 13.58
CA MET A 1 37.80 -1.74 12.18
C MET A 1 36.85 -0.57 12.12
N ASP A 2 37.27 0.57 11.57
CA ASP A 2 36.35 1.70 11.37
C ASP A 2 35.44 1.38 10.18
N LEU A 3 34.17 1.08 10.43
CA LEU A 3 33.21 0.71 9.40
C LEU A 3 32.70 1.93 8.61
N ARG A 4 33.04 3.15 9.04
CA ARG A 4 32.70 4.42 8.36
C ARG A 4 33.21 4.46 6.91
N GLN A 5 34.30 3.75 6.63
CA GLN A 5 34.91 3.67 5.31
C GLN A 5 34.07 2.91 4.26
N TYR A 6 33.11 2.08 4.70
CA TYR A 6 32.22 1.32 3.81
C TYR A 6 30.86 2.01 3.59
N VAL A 7 30.62 3.14 4.25
CA VAL A 7 29.38 3.92 4.12
C VAL A 7 29.60 5.02 3.08
N PRO A 8 28.73 5.12 2.05
CA PRO A 8 28.81 6.18 1.05
C PRO A 8 28.81 7.57 1.70
N PRO A 9 29.57 8.56 1.20
CA PRO A 9 29.75 9.87 1.84
C PRO A 9 28.45 10.56 2.29
N GLU A 10 27.41 10.47 1.48
CA GLU A 10 26.08 11.03 1.70
C GLU A 10 25.32 10.39 2.88
N PHE A 11 25.70 9.18 3.32
CA PHE A 11 25.09 8.46 4.43
C PHE A 11 25.95 8.44 5.70
N ARG A 12 27.16 9.03 5.65
CA ARG A 12 28.07 9.05 6.82
C ARG A 12 27.50 9.85 7.99
N GLY A 13 26.72 10.90 7.74
CA GLY A 13 26.02 11.62 8.80
C GLY A 13 24.98 10.77 9.55
N ALA A 14 24.28 9.88 8.82
CA ALA A 14 23.35 8.92 9.42
C ALA A 14 24.09 7.81 10.18
N TYR A 15 25.24 7.34 9.67
CA TYR A 15 26.12 6.39 10.36
C TYR A 15 26.69 6.96 11.66
N ASP A 16 27.14 8.22 11.65
CA ASP A 16 27.70 8.88 12.83
C ASP A 16 26.63 9.06 13.92
N MET A 17 25.40 9.45 13.54
CA MET A 17 24.25 9.47 14.46
C MET A 17 23.91 8.08 15.00
N ALA A 18 23.95 7.04 14.18
CA ALA A 18 23.61 5.67 14.58
C ALA A 18 24.64 5.02 15.51
N SER A 19 25.92 5.37 15.34
CA SER A 19 27.02 4.90 16.21
C SER A 19 27.00 5.52 17.61
N SER A 20 26.37 6.69 17.75
CA SER A 20 26.32 7.48 18.98
C SER A 20 24.97 7.38 19.72
N ALA A 21 23.87 7.17 19.01
CA ALA A 21 22.52 7.00 19.58
C ALA A 21 22.08 5.52 19.48
N GLY A 22 22.24 4.76 20.57
CA GLY A 22 21.80 3.37 20.62
C GLY A 22 20.27 3.22 20.52
N GLY A 23 19.74 3.04 19.31
CA GLY A 23 18.33 2.68 19.05
C GLY A 23 17.93 2.76 17.56
N GLY A 24 17.12 1.81 17.10
CA GLY A 24 16.42 1.82 15.79
C GLY A 24 17.25 1.54 14.53
N ILE A 25 18.45 2.13 14.40
CA ILE A 25 19.32 2.01 13.21
C ILE A 25 20.25 0.78 13.29
N TYR A 26 20.13 0.01 14.37
CA TYR A 26 20.97 -1.15 14.67
C TYR A 26 20.86 -2.28 13.62
N SER A 27 19.73 -2.40 12.91
CA SER A 27 19.53 -3.42 11.87
C SER A 27 20.32 -3.12 10.60
N LEU A 28 20.38 -1.86 10.18
CA LEU A 28 21.20 -1.40 9.05
C LEU A 28 22.70 -1.48 9.40
N LEU A 29 23.07 -1.09 10.62
CA LEU A 29 24.43 -1.24 11.11
C LEU A 29 24.84 -2.72 11.16
N ARG A 30 23.95 -3.60 11.63
CA ARG A 30 24.17 -5.06 11.65
C ARG A 30 24.24 -5.65 10.25
N SER A 31 23.46 -5.15 9.28
CA SER A 31 23.52 -5.63 7.89
C SER A 31 24.84 -5.24 7.22
N PHE A 32 25.35 -4.03 7.46
CA PHE A 32 26.68 -3.63 7.00
C PHE A 32 27.81 -4.38 7.74
N GLN A 33 27.61 -4.76 9.00
CA GLN A 33 28.56 -5.59 9.74
C GLN A 33 28.59 -7.05 9.29
N GLN A 34 27.45 -7.59 8.86
CA GLN A 34 27.29 -9.00 8.48
C GLN A 34 27.56 -9.24 6.99
N ASP A 35 27.12 -8.34 6.12
CA ASP A 35 27.30 -8.44 4.66
C ASP A 35 27.29 -7.04 4.00
N PRO A 36 28.41 -6.30 4.08
CA PRO A 36 28.50 -4.96 3.50
C PRO A 36 28.38 -4.96 1.96
N ALA A 37 28.82 -6.03 1.29
CA ALA A 37 28.73 -6.16 -0.15
C ALA A 37 27.31 -6.50 -0.62
N GLY A 38 26.60 -7.39 0.06
CA GLY A 38 25.20 -7.73 -0.21
C GLY A 38 24.25 -6.57 0.08
N THR A 39 24.49 -5.82 1.17
CA THR A 39 23.72 -4.61 1.51
C THR A 39 23.85 -3.55 0.41
N ASN A 40 25.08 -3.25 -0.03
CA ASN A 40 25.31 -2.31 -1.14
C ASN A 40 24.73 -2.81 -2.48
N LYS A 41 24.81 -4.11 -2.76
CA LYS A 41 24.22 -4.71 -3.97
C LYS A 41 22.69 -4.64 -3.98
N ALA A 42 22.04 -4.80 -2.83
CA ALA A 42 20.59 -4.68 -2.70
C ALA A 42 20.12 -3.24 -2.95
N MET A 43 20.86 -2.26 -2.43
CA MET A 43 20.59 -0.84 -2.70
C MET A 43 20.80 -0.47 -4.17
N GLY A 44 21.86 -0.98 -4.80
CA GLY A 44 22.14 -0.77 -6.23
C GLY A 44 21.09 -1.39 -7.16
N ARG A 45 20.55 -2.57 -6.82
CA ARG A 45 19.48 -3.23 -7.60
C ARG A 45 18.17 -2.43 -7.62
N GLY A 46 17.81 -1.80 -6.49
CA GLY A 46 16.61 -0.97 -6.41
C GLY A 46 16.61 0.23 -7.37
N MET A 47 17.79 0.74 -7.73
CA MET A 47 17.93 1.84 -8.69
C MET A 47 17.96 1.36 -10.15
N ILE A 48 18.48 0.16 -10.42
CA ILE A 48 18.59 -0.43 -11.77
C ILE A 48 17.21 -0.79 -12.34
N ASP A 49 16.31 -1.32 -11.52
CA ASP A 49 14.96 -1.75 -11.98
C ASP A 49 14.09 -0.57 -12.45
N SER A 50 14.46 0.68 -12.12
CA SER A 50 13.79 1.89 -12.61
C SER A 50 14.33 2.40 -13.95
N ALA A 51 15.50 1.95 -14.40
CA ALA A 51 16.23 2.56 -15.53
C ALA A 51 16.25 1.72 -16.83
N VAL A 52 15.97 0.42 -16.77
CA VAL A 52 16.13 -0.51 -17.93
C VAL A 52 15.10 -0.29 -19.06
N GLY A 53 14.15 0.63 -18.91
CA GLY A 53 13.12 0.92 -19.92
C GLY A 53 13.53 1.82 -21.11
N PHE A 54 14.77 2.36 -21.16
CA PHE A 54 15.04 3.56 -21.97
C PHE A 54 16.05 3.46 -23.13
N ALA A 55 16.61 2.29 -23.48
CA ALA A 55 17.71 2.27 -24.45
C ALA A 55 17.58 1.16 -25.53
N GLN A 56 17.01 1.50 -26.69
CA GLN A 56 17.36 0.88 -27.99
C GLN A 56 17.32 1.91 -29.16
N ASP A 57 18.46 2.03 -29.87
CA ASP A 57 18.72 2.46 -31.28
C ASP A 57 19.10 3.94 -31.67
N PRO A 58 19.82 4.22 -32.80
CA PRO A 58 21.21 4.74 -32.77
C PRO A 58 21.58 5.86 -33.79
N VAL A 59 22.27 6.95 -33.41
CA VAL A 59 23.10 7.74 -34.37
C VAL A 59 24.30 8.42 -33.65
N GLY A 60 25.45 8.49 -34.33
CA GLY A 60 26.80 8.75 -33.82
C GLY A 60 27.11 10.06 -33.05
N THR A 61 26.18 11.01 -32.93
CA THR A 61 26.33 12.17 -32.01
C THR A 61 25.90 11.82 -30.58
N VAL A 62 25.21 10.68 -30.40
CA VAL A 62 24.75 10.14 -29.11
C VAL A 62 25.87 9.41 -28.37
N LYS A 63 27.00 9.06 -28.99
CA LYS A 63 28.03 8.21 -28.33
C LYS A 63 28.69 8.86 -27.11
N ASP A 64 29.00 10.15 -27.15
CA ASP A 64 29.60 10.84 -26.00
C ASP A 64 28.56 11.22 -24.94
N PHE A 65 27.33 11.53 -25.35
CA PHE A 65 26.22 11.81 -24.44
C PHE A 65 25.75 10.54 -23.72
N ALA A 66 25.50 9.45 -24.45
CA ALA A 66 25.16 8.15 -23.89
C ALA A 66 26.35 7.49 -23.16
N GLY A 67 27.60 7.82 -23.53
CA GLY A 67 28.79 7.40 -22.80
C GLY A 67 28.83 8.02 -21.41
N THR A 68 28.64 9.34 -21.29
CA THR A 68 28.67 10.04 -20.01
C THR A 68 27.43 9.77 -19.16
N VAL A 69 26.23 9.79 -19.77
CA VAL A 69 24.97 9.49 -19.07
C VAL A 69 24.88 8.00 -18.71
N GLY A 70 25.31 7.11 -19.61
CA GLY A 70 25.38 5.67 -19.36
C GLY A 70 26.35 5.33 -18.24
N ARG A 71 27.59 5.83 -18.28
CA ARG A 71 28.57 5.60 -17.21
C ARG A 71 28.07 6.12 -15.86
N GLY A 72 27.54 7.33 -15.80
CA GLY A 72 27.02 7.91 -14.56
C GLY A 72 25.84 7.14 -13.95
N LEU A 73 24.98 6.55 -14.79
CA LEU A 73 23.76 5.87 -14.33
C LEU A 73 23.90 4.35 -14.16
N THR A 74 24.82 3.70 -14.86
CA THR A 74 24.91 2.23 -14.87
C THR A 74 26.16 1.67 -14.21
N TYR A 75 27.22 2.46 -14.01
CA TYR A 75 28.44 1.92 -13.41
C TYR A 75 28.27 1.70 -11.90
N THR A 76 28.73 0.55 -11.45
CA THR A 76 28.91 0.25 -10.03
C THR A 76 30.34 0.56 -9.61
N ALA A 77 30.59 0.64 -8.29
CA ALA A 77 31.95 0.74 -7.76
C ALA A 77 32.85 -0.41 -8.25
N LYS A 78 32.29 -1.61 -8.47
CA LYS A 78 32.99 -2.74 -9.07
C LYS A 78 33.43 -2.45 -10.51
N ASP A 79 32.55 -1.87 -11.33
CA ASP A 79 32.85 -1.56 -12.72
C ASP A 79 33.92 -0.46 -12.81
N LYS A 80 33.87 0.50 -11.88
CA LYS A 80 34.89 1.55 -11.75
C LYS A 80 36.25 1.04 -11.27
N LEU A 81 36.28 0.09 -10.34
CA LEU A 81 37.53 -0.55 -9.92
C LEU A 81 38.17 -1.35 -11.05
N MET A 82 37.35 -2.10 -11.79
CA MET A 82 37.82 -2.82 -12.97
C MET A 82 38.27 -1.87 -14.09
N GLU A 83 37.59 -0.74 -14.29
CA GLU A 83 37.96 0.26 -15.30
C GLU A 83 39.26 1.00 -14.94
N MET A 84 39.39 1.47 -13.69
CA MET A 84 40.50 2.33 -13.28
C MET A 84 41.77 1.54 -12.94
N TYR A 85 41.63 0.32 -12.42
CA TYR A 85 42.75 -0.44 -11.87
C TYR A 85 42.82 -1.89 -12.39
N GLY A 86 41.82 -2.37 -13.12
CA GLY A 86 41.79 -3.75 -13.63
C GLY A 86 41.63 -4.83 -12.56
N VAL A 87 41.22 -4.46 -11.35
CA VAL A 87 41.12 -5.39 -10.20
C VAL A 87 39.68 -5.62 -9.78
N GLN A 88 39.39 -6.84 -9.30
CA GLN A 88 38.11 -7.16 -8.68
C GLN A 88 38.03 -6.53 -7.28
N PRO A 89 36.83 -6.29 -6.74
CA PRO A 89 36.67 -5.72 -5.40
C PRO A 89 37.34 -6.51 -4.27
N GLY A 90 37.57 -7.82 -4.44
CA GLY A 90 38.26 -8.64 -3.44
C GLY A 90 39.77 -8.35 -3.37
N ASP A 91 40.34 -7.78 -4.42
CA ASP A 91 41.79 -7.59 -4.60
C ASP A 91 42.19 -6.10 -4.59
N ALA A 92 41.23 -5.21 -4.37
CA ALA A 92 41.42 -3.76 -4.41
C ALA A 92 41.94 -3.21 -3.07
N GLU A 93 42.96 -2.36 -3.14
CA GLU A 93 43.47 -1.62 -1.99
C GLU A 93 42.50 -0.49 -1.57
N PRO A 94 42.45 -0.08 -0.29
CA PRO A 94 41.47 0.90 0.19
C PRO A 94 41.43 2.23 -0.58
N TYR A 95 42.58 2.74 -1.04
CA TYR A 95 42.63 3.99 -1.81
C TYR A 95 41.98 3.86 -3.20
N MET A 96 42.01 2.66 -3.80
CA MET A 96 41.39 2.39 -5.11
C MET A 96 39.87 2.51 -5.03
N PHE A 97 39.27 2.11 -3.90
CA PHE A 97 37.83 2.30 -3.65
C PHE A 97 37.46 3.77 -3.49
N GLU A 98 38.29 4.55 -2.82
CA GLU A 98 38.04 5.97 -2.62
C GLU A 98 38.08 6.74 -3.95
N GLU A 99 39.09 6.47 -4.77
CA GLU A 99 39.23 7.06 -6.10
C GLU A 99 38.14 6.58 -7.08
N ALA A 100 37.79 5.28 -7.06
CA ALA A 100 36.68 4.74 -7.85
C ALA A 100 35.33 5.36 -7.48
N ASN A 101 35.06 5.57 -6.19
CA ASN A 101 33.83 6.22 -5.73
C ASN A 101 33.80 7.72 -6.07
N ARG A 102 34.96 8.39 -6.02
CA ARG A 102 35.08 9.80 -6.41
C ARG A 102 34.82 9.97 -7.91
N SER A 103 35.43 9.14 -8.75
CA SER A 103 35.18 9.10 -10.20
C SER A 103 33.71 8.79 -10.51
N LEU A 104 33.08 7.87 -9.76
CA LEU A 104 31.66 7.56 -9.93
C LEU A 104 30.76 8.75 -9.58
N ALA A 105 31.08 9.51 -8.53
CA ALA A 105 30.35 10.71 -8.15
C ALA A 105 30.49 11.83 -9.19
N GLU A 106 31.67 11.98 -9.78
CA GLU A 106 31.93 12.93 -10.88
C GLU A 106 31.13 12.56 -12.14
N ASP A 107 31.12 11.28 -12.53
CA ASP A 107 30.33 10.79 -13.67
C ASP A 107 28.82 10.99 -13.46
N ARG A 108 28.32 10.81 -12.23
CA ARG A 108 26.93 11.07 -11.87
C ARG A 108 26.57 12.54 -11.94
N ASN A 109 27.43 13.42 -11.42
CA ASN A 109 27.21 14.86 -11.48
C ASN A 109 27.25 15.37 -12.93
N ALA A 110 28.14 14.82 -13.75
CA ALA A 110 28.19 15.12 -15.18
C ALA A 110 26.92 14.64 -15.91
N ALA A 111 26.40 13.44 -15.58
CA ALA A 111 25.15 12.93 -16.14
C ALA A 111 23.93 13.79 -15.77
N VAL A 112 23.85 14.28 -14.52
CA VAL A 112 22.79 15.19 -14.05
C VAL A 112 22.90 16.56 -14.74
N GLY A 113 24.11 17.10 -14.90
CA GLY A 113 24.34 18.35 -15.61
C GLY A 113 23.99 18.26 -17.10
N ALA A 114 24.27 17.13 -17.74
CA ALA A 114 23.91 16.85 -19.12
C ALA A 114 22.38 16.69 -19.31
N PHE A 115 21.66 16.20 -18.29
CA PHE A 115 20.19 16.13 -18.30
C PHE A 115 19.54 17.51 -18.22
N ALA A 116 20.15 18.44 -17.47
CA ALA A 116 19.62 19.79 -17.29
C ALA A 116 19.76 20.68 -18.54
N SER A 117 20.69 20.38 -19.45
CA SER A 117 20.96 21.20 -20.65
C SER A 117 20.13 20.84 -21.88
N VAL A 118 19.35 19.75 -21.85
CA VAL A 118 18.53 19.26 -22.99
C VAL A 118 17.07 19.72 -22.91
N ILE A 119 16.68 20.47 -21.88
CA ILE A 119 15.32 21.03 -21.73
C ILE A 119 15.32 22.49 -22.23
N PRO A 120 14.68 22.82 -23.38
CA PRO A 120 14.53 24.20 -23.81
C PRO A 120 13.57 24.94 -22.86
N GLY A 121 14.02 26.03 -22.23
CA GLY A 121 13.13 26.99 -21.54
C GLY A 121 13.39 27.26 -20.05
N VAL A 122 14.44 26.69 -19.44
CA VAL A 122 14.77 26.97 -18.04
C VAL A 122 15.98 27.91 -17.95
N GLY A 123 15.73 29.20 -17.72
CA GLY A 123 16.77 30.19 -17.41
C GLY A 123 17.28 30.08 -15.96
N PRO A 124 18.47 30.62 -15.64
CA PRO A 124 19.14 30.35 -14.37
C PRO A 124 18.53 31.12 -13.18
N ALA A 125 18.42 30.39 -12.07
CA ALA A 125 18.11 30.78 -10.69
C ALA A 125 18.26 32.28 -10.32
N THR A 126 17.17 32.95 -9.94
CA THR A 126 17.20 34.20 -9.11
C THR A 126 15.81 34.72 -8.66
N ARG A 127 14.92 33.90 -8.05
CA ARG A 127 13.67 34.47 -7.48
C ARG A 127 13.05 33.78 -6.25
N ALA A 128 13.88 33.16 -5.39
CA ALA A 128 13.45 32.54 -4.14
C ALA A 128 14.16 33.10 -2.88
N ALA A 129 14.62 34.36 -2.89
CA ALA A 129 15.42 34.93 -1.81
C ALA A 129 14.73 35.99 -0.93
N SER A 130 13.44 36.30 -1.11
CA SER A 130 12.78 37.42 -0.40
C SER A 130 11.72 37.03 0.65
N ARG A 131 11.68 35.77 1.11
CA ARG A 131 10.67 35.31 2.10
C ARG A 131 11.22 34.50 3.28
N LEU A 132 12.51 34.63 3.59
CA LEU A 132 13.13 33.97 4.73
C LEU A 132 13.57 35.03 5.76
N GLU A 133 13.11 34.90 7.00
CA GLU A 133 13.64 35.63 8.16
C GLU A 133 14.20 34.59 9.15
N VAL A 134 15.37 34.88 9.71
CA VAL A 134 16.12 33.98 10.62
C VAL A 134 16.16 34.61 12.01
N ASP A 135 15.79 33.85 13.05
CA ASP A 135 15.91 34.25 14.45
C ASP A 135 17.35 33.97 14.96
N PRO A 136 18.12 34.98 15.37
CA PRO A 136 19.52 34.83 15.76
C PRO A 136 19.74 34.25 17.18
N ASN A 137 18.69 33.99 17.98
CA ASN A 137 18.87 33.59 19.40
C ASN A 137 18.59 32.10 19.72
N ALA A 138 18.39 31.24 18.71
CA ALA A 138 18.18 29.81 18.92
C ALA A 138 19.50 29.00 18.78
N MET A 139 20.23 28.81 19.88
CA MET A 139 21.38 27.89 19.90
C MET A 139 20.94 26.45 20.20
N GLY A 140 21.22 25.51 19.29
CA GLY A 140 21.14 24.06 19.57
C GLY A 140 20.64 23.11 18.46
N SER A 141 20.39 23.56 17.22
CA SER A 141 19.99 22.68 16.12
C SER A 141 20.73 23.04 14.83
N LEU A 142 21.34 22.06 14.17
CA LEU A 142 22.09 22.23 12.93
C LEU A 142 21.21 22.30 11.67
N LEU A 143 19.91 22.60 11.81
CA LEU A 143 19.00 23.02 10.73
C LEU A 143 17.89 23.93 11.31
N GLY A 144 18.18 25.23 11.47
CA GLY A 144 17.30 26.23 12.08
C GLY A 144 15.85 26.22 11.57
N ASN A 145 14.91 26.41 12.50
CA ASN A 145 13.47 26.41 12.28
C ASN A 145 13.03 27.49 11.27
N VAL A 146 12.75 27.08 10.02
CA VAL A 146 12.06 27.91 9.02
C VAL A 146 10.55 27.81 9.29
N ARG A 147 9.88 28.93 9.59
CA ARG A 147 8.40 29.00 9.66
C ARG A 147 7.85 29.94 8.59
N VAL A 148 6.77 29.50 7.93
CA VAL A 148 5.94 30.32 7.05
C VAL A 148 4.75 30.83 7.85
N LYS A 149 4.47 32.15 7.84
CA LYS A 149 3.28 32.70 8.51
C LYS A 149 2.00 32.24 7.81
N PRO A 150 0.99 31.71 8.52
CA PRO A 150 -0.33 31.53 7.94
C PRO A 150 -1.05 32.87 7.80
N LYS A 151 -1.72 33.09 6.67
CA LYS A 151 -2.73 34.15 6.55
C LYS A 151 -3.99 33.69 7.27
N SER A 152 -4.42 34.44 8.27
CA SER A 152 -5.76 34.31 8.83
C SER A 152 -6.77 34.80 7.79
N ASN A 153 -7.79 33.99 7.51
CA ASN A 153 -9.07 34.47 7.00
C ASN A 153 -10.14 33.79 7.85
N GLY A 154 -10.63 34.51 8.85
CA GLY A 154 -11.85 34.17 9.56
C GLY A 154 -13.07 34.49 8.71
N GLY A 155 -14.10 33.66 8.84
CA GLY A 155 -15.43 33.92 8.27
C GLY A 155 -16.10 32.65 7.78
N GLY A 156 -16.77 31.93 8.70
CA GLY A 156 -17.64 30.82 8.33
C GLY A 156 -18.96 31.33 7.78
N ILE A 157 -19.35 30.85 6.59
CA ILE A 157 -20.73 30.80 6.09
C ILE A 157 -20.88 29.48 5.31
N LEU A 158 -21.99 28.81 5.57
CA LEU A 158 -22.47 27.52 5.08
C LEU A 158 -22.45 27.38 3.54
N GLY A 159 -22.10 26.18 3.04
CA GLY A 159 -22.26 25.75 1.63
C GLY A 159 -20.94 25.49 0.89
N ASN A 160 -20.37 24.28 1.04
CA ASN A 160 -19.02 23.92 0.62
C ASN A 160 -18.90 23.68 -0.91
N GLY A 161 -18.97 24.76 -1.69
CA GLY A 161 -18.72 24.82 -3.13
C GLY A 161 -17.62 25.83 -3.46
N GLY A 162 -16.48 25.77 -2.75
CA GLY A 162 -15.33 26.63 -3.07
C GLY A 162 -14.92 26.48 -4.54
N PRO A 163 -14.40 27.56 -5.18
CA PRO A 163 -14.06 27.55 -6.59
C PRO A 163 -13.12 26.39 -6.91
N VAL A 164 -13.48 25.61 -7.94
CA VAL A 164 -12.66 24.52 -8.46
C VAL A 164 -11.29 25.10 -8.78
N ALA A 165 -10.25 24.56 -8.14
CA ALA A 165 -8.90 25.06 -8.36
C ALA A 165 -8.54 24.88 -9.84
N PRO A 166 -8.28 25.96 -10.61
CA PRO A 166 -7.98 25.87 -12.05
C PRO A 166 -6.66 25.13 -12.36
N PHE A 167 -6.04 24.51 -11.36
CA PHE A 167 -4.76 23.81 -11.41
C PHE A 167 -4.85 22.32 -10.99
N ALA A 168 -6.06 21.77 -10.84
CA ALA A 168 -6.21 20.44 -10.27
C ALA A 168 -5.59 19.35 -11.17
N LEU A 169 -5.81 19.38 -12.48
CA LEU A 169 -5.25 18.35 -13.38
C LEU A 169 -3.73 18.48 -13.54
N GLU A 170 -3.18 19.69 -13.40
CA GLU A 170 -1.74 19.94 -13.42
C GLU A 170 -1.03 19.30 -12.21
N SER A 171 -1.73 19.06 -11.10
CA SER A 171 -1.14 18.46 -9.91
C SER A 171 -0.84 16.97 -10.03
N VAL A 172 -1.32 16.30 -11.08
CA VAL A 172 -1.08 14.88 -11.31
C VAL A 172 0.42 14.54 -11.43
N ASP A 173 1.21 15.50 -11.89
CA ASP A 173 2.67 15.37 -12.03
C ASP A 173 3.43 15.81 -10.77
N LEU A 174 2.74 16.44 -9.80
CA LEU A 174 3.29 16.71 -8.49
C LEU A 174 3.28 15.42 -7.64
N PRO A 175 4.14 15.36 -6.59
CA PRO A 175 4.05 14.30 -5.59
C PRO A 175 2.64 14.19 -5.00
N ALA A 176 2.24 12.97 -4.62
CA ALA A 176 1.02 12.76 -3.87
C ALA A 176 1.02 13.61 -2.59
N HIS A 177 -0.14 14.11 -2.20
CA HIS A 177 -0.27 14.93 -0.98
C HIS A 177 0.54 16.24 -1.03
N SER A 178 0.81 16.76 -2.23
CA SER A 178 1.57 18.02 -2.44
C SER A 178 0.88 19.27 -1.89
N ARG A 179 -0.38 19.18 -1.45
CA ARG A 179 -1.14 20.26 -0.81
C ARG A 179 -1.66 19.81 0.56
N PRO A 180 -1.76 20.74 1.54
CA PRO A 180 -2.24 20.42 2.89
C PRO A 180 -3.63 19.79 2.94
N GLU A 181 -4.55 20.21 2.08
CA GLU A 181 -5.91 19.65 1.99
C GLU A 181 -5.94 18.21 1.44
N TRP A 182 -4.87 17.79 0.76
CA TRP A 182 -4.72 16.44 0.21
C TRP A 182 -3.90 15.54 1.13
N SER A 183 -3.34 16.04 2.23
CA SER A 183 -2.58 15.26 3.21
C SER A 183 -3.38 15.03 4.50
N GLY A 184 -2.98 14.04 5.29
CA GLY A 184 -3.59 13.74 6.58
C GLY A 184 -5.06 13.32 6.47
N ARG A 185 -5.89 13.85 7.39
CA ARG A 185 -7.31 13.45 7.53
C ARG A 185 -8.11 13.93 6.32
N ALA A 186 -8.85 13.01 5.70
CA ALA A 186 -9.82 13.33 4.65
C ALA A 186 -11.06 14.03 5.22
N GLU A 187 -11.72 14.87 4.43
CA GLU A 187 -13.05 15.39 4.77
C GLU A 187 -14.04 14.21 4.86
N ASN A 188 -14.84 14.15 5.92
CA ASN A 188 -15.85 13.11 6.04
C ASN A 188 -16.99 13.37 5.06
N ARG A 189 -17.09 12.51 4.04
CA ARG A 189 -18.13 12.58 2.99
C ARG A 189 -19.13 11.44 3.10
N THR A 190 -19.27 10.84 4.27
CA THR A 190 -20.07 9.64 4.48
C THR A 190 -21.12 9.82 5.56
N THR A 191 -22.03 8.85 5.60
CA THR A 191 -22.81 8.56 6.80
C THR A 191 -22.34 7.20 7.31
N PRO A 192 -21.91 7.11 8.57
CA PRO A 192 -21.55 5.83 9.18
C PRO A 192 -22.73 4.87 9.11
N TYR A 193 -22.44 3.60 8.84
CA TYR A 193 -23.47 2.56 8.86
C TYR A 193 -23.40 1.75 10.16
N PRO A 194 -24.55 1.23 10.65
CA PRO A 194 -24.58 0.48 11.88
C PRO A 194 -23.87 -0.86 11.73
N ARG A 195 -23.09 -1.24 12.75
CA ARG A 195 -22.53 -2.58 12.89
C ARG A 195 -23.50 -3.54 13.54
N TYR A 196 -23.34 -4.83 13.25
CA TYR A 196 -24.02 -5.86 14.02
C TYR A 196 -23.39 -5.96 15.42
N GLU A 197 -24.21 -5.70 16.43
CA GLU A 197 -23.85 -5.94 17.83
C GLU A 197 -24.51 -7.25 18.31
N PRO A 198 -23.72 -8.25 18.73
CA PRO A 198 -24.27 -9.49 19.27
C PRO A 198 -25.00 -9.24 20.60
N ALA A 199 -26.20 -9.81 20.74
CA ALA A 199 -26.99 -9.70 21.98
C ALA A 199 -26.29 -10.26 23.24
N LYS A 200 -25.33 -11.18 23.05
CA LYS A 200 -24.50 -11.74 24.13
C LYS A 200 -23.30 -10.85 24.50
N GLY A 201 -23.14 -9.70 23.84
CA GLY A 201 -21.99 -8.82 24.00
C GLY A 201 -20.73 -9.31 23.28
N THR A 202 -19.65 -8.59 23.54
CA THR A 202 -18.32 -8.79 22.95
C THR A 202 -17.74 -10.19 23.23
N THR A 203 -17.02 -10.77 22.28
CA THR A 203 -16.39 -12.09 22.45
C THR A 203 -15.28 -12.03 23.51
N ALA A 204 -14.98 -13.16 24.16
CA ALA A 204 -13.96 -13.21 25.21
C ALA A 204 -12.58 -12.72 24.75
N ARG A 205 -12.20 -13.03 23.49
CA ARG A 205 -10.92 -12.56 22.92
C ARG A 205 -10.89 -11.04 22.74
N MET A 206 -12.02 -10.45 22.38
CA MET A 206 -12.15 -9.00 22.22
C MET A 206 -12.19 -8.29 23.57
N ALA A 207 -12.84 -8.85 24.58
CA ALA A 207 -12.81 -8.30 25.94
C ALA A 207 -11.38 -8.32 26.52
N ARG A 208 -10.64 -9.41 26.32
CA ARG A 208 -9.22 -9.50 26.73
C ARG A 208 -8.35 -8.48 25.99
N LEU A 209 -8.54 -8.33 24.67
CA LEU A 209 -7.81 -7.32 23.89
C LEU A 209 -8.10 -5.91 24.41
N ASP A 210 -9.37 -5.62 24.72
CA ASP A 210 -9.80 -4.34 25.28
C ASP A 210 -9.11 -4.03 26.62
N GLU A 211 -9.08 -5.01 27.53
CA GLU A 211 -8.42 -4.91 28.84
C GLU A 211 -6.91 -4.62 28.70
N LYS A 212 -6.23 -5.33 27.80
CA LYS A 212 -4.80 -5.10 27.52
C LYS A 212 -4.53 -3.70 26.99
N ILE A 213 -5.34 -3.25 26.04
CA ILE A 213 -5.19 -1.90 25.47
C ILE A 213 -5.47 -0.83 26.52
N ALA A 214 -6.46 -1.04 27.38
CA ALA A 214 -6.82 -0.13 28.46
C ALA A 214 -5.72 -0.02 29.53
N ASN A 215 -4.90 -1.05 29.72
CA ASN A 215 -3.75 -1.02 30.62
C ASN A 215 -2.55 -0.33 29.95
N PRO A 216 -2.15 0.89 30.35
CA PRO A 216 -1.06 1.62 29.70
C PRO A 216 0.30 0.92 29.78
N ASN A 217 0.48 0.03 30.75
CA ASN A 217 1.72 -0.73 30.94
C ASN A 217 1.77 -2.05 30.15
N ASP A 218 0.67 -2.43 29.50
CA ASP A 218 0.66 -3.64 28.68
C ASP A 218 1.56 -3.47 27.45
N PRO A 219 2.39 -4.47 27.09
CA PRO A 219 3.26 -4.41 25.92
C PRO A 219 2.56 -4.08 24.59
N ILE A 220 1.25 -4.35 24.46
CA ILE A 220 0.50 -4.02 23.24
C ILE A 220 0.54 -2.52 22.90
N ASN A 221 0.56 -1.64 23.90
CA ASN A 221 0.60 -0.20 23.65
C ASN A 221 1.92 0.22 22.98
N ARG A 222 3.05 -0.39 23.38
CA ARG A 222 4.34 -0.15 22.71
C ARG A 222 4.35 -0.65 21.27
N ILE A 223 3.63 -1.73 20.98
CA ILE A 223 3.46 -2.23 19.61
C ILE A 223 2.71 -1.18 18.78
N PHE A 224 1.63 -0.61 19.32
CA PHE A 224 0.90 0.46 18.65
C PHE A 224 1.78 1.69 18.42
N ASP A 225 2.47 2.19 19.45
CA ASP A 225 3.34 3.35 19.33
C ASP A 225 4.40 3.15 18.23
N ASN A 226 5.11 2.03 18.26
CA ASN A 226 6.17 1.73 17.30
C ASN A 226 5.65 1.67 15.86
N TYR A 227 4.55 0.97 15.64
CA TYR A 227 4.03 0.77 14.29
C TYR A 227 3.19 1.94 13.78
N ILE A 228 2.59 2.75 14.65
CA ILE A 228 1.94 3.99 14.24
C ILE A 228 2.99 5.01 13.81
N GLU A 229 4.05 5.20 14.58
CA GLU A 229 5.13 6.13 14.19
C GLU A 229 5.80 5.69 12.89
N LYS A 230 6.09 4.39 12.74
CA LYS A 230 6.56 3.84 11.46
C LYS A 230 5.51 4.01 10.34
N GLY A 231 4.24 3.84 10.64
CA GLY A 231 3.14 4.08 9.70
C GLY A 231 3.08 5.52 9.20
N LYS A 232 3.25 6.49 10.11
CA LYS A 232 3.31 7.92 9.78
C LYS A 232 4.46 8.24 8.83
N THR A 233 5.66 7.69 9.08
CA THR A 233 6.80 7.91 8.17
C THR A 233 6.59 7.31 6.77
N LEU A 234 5.71 6.32 6.65
CA LEU A 234 5.28 5.72 5.39
C LEU A 234 4.02 6.39 4.78
N GLY A 235 3.51 7.46 5.39
CA GLY A 235 2.34 8.21 4.91
C GLY A 235 0.98 7.66 5.34
N GLY A 236 0.90 6.84 6.39
CA GLY A 236 -0.33 6.14 6.82
C GLY A 236 -1.47 7.05 7.21
N GLU A 237 -1.14 8.21 7.77
CA GLU A 237 -2.10 9.26 8.06
C GLU A 237 -2.78 9.83 6.81
N SER A 238 -2.15 9.73 5.64
CA SER A 238 -2.68 10.25 4.38
C SER A 238 -3.25 9.16 3.48
N TRP A 239 -3.18 7.88 3.90
CA TRP A 239 -3.47 6.75 3.03
C TRP A 239 -4.88 6.81 2.43
N TYR A 240 -5.87 7.13 3.26
CA TYR A 240 -7.28 7.23 2.88
C TYR A 240 -7.68 8.60 2.31
N ASN A 241 -6.78 9.59 2.30
CA ASN A 241 -7.10 10.90 1.72
C ASN A 241 -7.08 10.83 0.19
N THR A 242 -8.27 10.72 -0.40
CA THR A 242 -8.48 10.69 -1.86
C THR A 242 -9.07 11.99 -2.41
N GLU A 243 -9.05 13.08 -1.63
CA GLU A 243 -9.58 14.39 -2.05
C GLU A 243 -8.86 14.93 -3.29
N GLU A 244 -7.58 14.60 -3.46
CA GLU A 244 -6.85 14.94 -4.68
C GLU A 244 -7.49 14.31 -5.93
N LEU A 245 -7.85 13.01 -5.87
CA LEU A 245 -8.54 12.35 -6.97
C LEU A 245 -9.95 12.94 -7.19
N ARG A 246 -10.63 13.30 -6.11
CA ARG A 246 -11.94 13.97 -6.16
C ARG A 246 -11.85 15.32 -6.88
N ASP A 247 -10.84 16.12 -6.56
CA ASP A 247 -10.60 17.40 -7.20
C ASP A 247 -10.30 17.23 -8.70
N TRP A 248 -9.55 16.19 -9.08
CA TRP A 248 -9.34 15.85 -10.50
C TRP A 248 -10.65 15.50 -11.21
N PHE A 249 -11.52 14.71 -10.57
CA PHE A 249 -12.85 14.40 -11.10
C PHE A 249 -13.71 15.65 -11.27
N ARG A 250 -13.80 16.50 -10.26
CA ARG A 250 -14.59 17.75 -10.29
C ARG A 250 -14.08 18.73 -11.33
N ALA A 251 -12.76 18.87 -11.46
CA ALA A 251 -12.15 19.71 -12.48
C ALA A 251 -12.41 19.21 -13.91
N SER A 252 -12.47 17.89 -14.12
CA SER A 252 -12.66 17.30 -15.45
C SER A 252 -14.12 17.21 -15.88
N LEU A 253 -15.03 16.93 -14.94
CA LEU A 253 -16.43 16.58 -15.21
C LEU A 253 -17.45 17.59 -14.63
N GLY A 254 -16.98 18.61 -13.92
CA GLY A 254 -17.83 19.52 -13.15
C GLY A 254 -18.12 18.98 -11.74
N ASP A 255 -18.59 19.87 -10.86
CA ASP A 255 -18.71 19.56 -9.42
C ASP A 255 -19.62 18.37 -9.12
N THR A 256 -20.82 18.36 -9.69
CA THR A 256 -21.83 17.32 -9.41
C THR A 256 -21.44 15.98 -10.00
N ASP A 257 -21.12 15.93 -11.30
CA ASP A 257 -20.77 14.67 -11.97
C ASP A 257 -19.40 14.14 -11.55
N GLY A 258 -18.45 15.03 -11.30
CA GLY A 258 -17.14 14.67 -10.76
C GLY A 258 -17.24 14.03 -9.38
N ASP A 259 -17.94 14.66 -8.44
CA ASP A 259 -18.16 14.09 -7.10
C ASP A 259 -18.86 12.72 -7.18
N ARG A 260 -19.92 12.62 -7.98
CA ARG A 260 -20.67 11.37 -8.19
C ARG A 260 -19.77 10.25 -8.72
N GLN A 261 -18.97 10.52 -9.75
CA GLN A 261 -18.10 9.51 -10.35
C GLN A 261 -16.89 9.15 -9.48
N TRP A 262 -16.37 10.08 -8.70
CA TRP A 262 -15.36 9.79 -7.67
C TRP A 262 -15.92 8.84 -6.60
N ARG A 263 -17.12 9.11 -6.08
CA ARG A 263 -17.78 8.24 -5.09
C ARG A 263 -18.02 6.84 -5.63
N GLU A 264 -18.56 6.75 -6.83
CA GLU A 264 -18.75 5.47 -7.52
C GLU A 264 -17.44 4.70 -7.66
N TYR A 265 -16.36 5.38 -8.02
CA TYR A 265 -15.04 4.74 -8.10
C TYR A 265 -14.56 4.24 -6.74
N MET A 266 -14.65 5.03 -5.67
CA MET A 266 -14.25 4.62 -4.32
C MET A 266 -15.09 3.43 -3.80
N GLU A 267 -16.38 3.40 -4.11
CA GLU A 267 -17.22 2.24 -3.79
C GLU A 267 -16.80 1.00 -4.56
N LEU A 268 -16.44 1.14 -5.85
CA LEU A 268 -15.92 0.03 -6.65
C LEU A 268 -14.56 -0.47 -6.15
N ILE A 269 -13.70 0.42 -5.66
CA ILE A 269 -12.47 0.04 -4.94
C ILE A 269 -12.85 -0.84 -3.74
N GLY A 270 -13.80 -0.38 -2.92
CA GLY A 270 -14.41 -1.15 -1.83
C GLY A 270 -14.83 -2.56 -2.27
N THR A 271 -15.70 -2.65 -3.28
CA THR A 271 -16.31 -3.90 -3.76
C THR A 271 -15.29 -4.93 -4.27
N THR A 272 -14.22 -4.45 -4.91
CA THR A 272 -13.19 -5.28 -5.55
C THR A 272 -11.95 -5.53 -4.68
N SER A 273 -11.92 -5.01 -3.45
CA SER A 273 -10.78 -5.10 -2.52
C SER A 273 -10.48 -6.51 -1.99
N THR A 274 -11.45 -7.44 -2.03
CA THR A 274 -11.31 -8.72 -1.32
C THR A 274 -10.17 -9.56 -1.88
N GLY A 275 -9.10 -9.69 -1.09
CA GLY A 275 -7.90 -10.49 -1.42
C GLY A 275 -6.99 -9.87 -2.48
N ALA A 276 -7.30 -8.68 -2.98
CA ALA A 276 -6.51 -8.03 -4.02
C ALA A 276 -5.40 -7.17 -3.42
N LYS A 277 -4.23 -7.16 -4.04
CA LYS A 277 -3.22 -6.11 -3.80
C LYS A 277 -3.78 -4.77 -4.27
N VAL A 278 -3.39 -3.67 -3.63
CA VAL A 278 -3.98 -2.34 -3.88
C VAL A 278 -3.86 -1.90 -5.35
N PRO A 279 -2.70 -2.03 -6.03
CA PRO A 279 -2.62 -1.69 -7.46
C PRO A 279 -3.54 -2.54 -8.33
N GLN A 280 -3.74 -3.82 -7.99
CA GLN A 280 -4.67 -4.70 -8.71
C GLN A 280 -6.13 -4.32 -8.43
N ASN A 281 -6.45 -3.88 -7.21
CA ASN A 281 -7.77 -3.40 -6.82
C ASN A 281 -8.16 -2.11 -7.58
N ILE A 282 -7.26 -1.12 -7.63
CA ILE A 282 -7.40 0.13 -8.41
C ILE A 282 -7.78 -0.18 -9.86
N ARG A 283 -7.00 -1.09 -10.43
CA ARG A 283 -7.13 -1.66 -11.76
C ARG A 283 -8.49 -2.34 -12.00
N MET A 284 -8.90 -3.26 -11.14
CA MET A 284 -10.20 -3.95 -11.26
C MET A 284 -11.39 -2.99 -11.10
N ALA A 285 -11.32 -2.06 -10.16
CA ALA A 285 -12.35 -1.04 -9.97
C ALA A 285 -12.49 -0.16 -11.22
N SER A 286 -11.37 0.19 -11.88
CA SER A 286 -11.40 0.99 -13.10
C SER A 286 -12.09 0.28 -14.26
N PHE A 287 -11.96 -1.06 -14.34
CA PHE A 287 -12.67 -1.87 -15.33
C PHE A 287 -14.17 -1.83 -15.10
N TYR A 288 -14.63 -2.10 -13.87
CA TYR A 288 -16.07 -2.07 -13.59
C TYR A 288 -16.64 -0.66 -13.76
N ARG A 289 -15.89 0.40 -13.40
CA ARG A 289 -16.33 1.79 -13.59
C ARG A 289 -16.55 2.15 -15.06
N ALA A 290 -15.74 1.61 -15.96
CA ALA A 290 -15.88 1.87 -17.40
C ALA A 290 -17.10 1.19 -18.03
N LEU A 291 -17.76 0.26 -17.32
CA LEU A 291 -19.04 -0.30 -17.71
C LEU A 291 -20.17 0.57 -17.15
N GLU A 292 -21.20 0.81 -17.97
CA GLU A 292 -22.47 1.38 -17.53
C GLU A 292 -23.13 0.49 -16.46
N PRO A 293 -23.99 1.03 -15.57
CA PRO A 293 -24.51 0.28 -14.42
C PRO A 293 -25.18 -1.07 -14.77
N GLU A 294 -25.99 -1.12 -15.82
CA GLU A 294 -26.63 -2.36 -16.28
C GLU A 294 -25.59 -3.38 -16.78
N ALA A 295 -24.69 -2.96 -17.67
CA ALA A 295 -23.61 -3.80 -18.19
C ALA A 295 -22.71 -4.31 -17.07
N ARG A 296 -22.41 -3.46 -16.08
CA ARG A 296 -21.62 -3.81 -14.91
C ARG A 296 -22.30 -4.89 -14.08
N ALA A 297 -23.60 -4.78 -13.83
CA ALA A 297 -24.38 -5.77 -13.10
C ALA A 297 -24.41 -7.11 -13.82
N ASP A 298 -24.61 -7.11 -15.14
CA ASP A 298 -24.65 -8.34 -15.94
C ASP A 298 -23.29 -9.02 -16.03
N VAL A 299 -22.21 -8.26 -16.25
CA VAL A 299 -20.83 -8.78 -16.20
C VAL A 299 -20.53 -9.37 -14.83
N ALA A 300 -20.87 -8.66 -13.75
CA ALA A 300 -20.64 -9.12 -12.39
C ALA A 300 -21.43 -10.41 -12.06
N ARG A 301 -22.69 -10.49 -12.49
CA ARG A 301 -23.52 -11.70 -12.37
C ARG A 301 -22.90 -12.87 -13.12
N TYR A 302 -22.50 -12.66 -14.36
CA TYR A 302 -21.90 -13.70 -15.19
C TYR A 302 -20.58 -14.22 -14.60
N VAL A 303 -19.71 -13.34 -14.09
CA VAL A 303 -18.48 -13.75 -13.36
C VAL A 303 -18.84 -14.57 -12.12
N LYS A 304 -19.80 -14.12 -11.32
CA LYS A 304 -20.23 -14.79 -10.09
C LYS A 304 -20.76 -16.20 -10.36
N GLU A 305 -21.52 -16.40 -11.43
CA GLU A 305 -22.17 -17.66 -11.78
C GLU A 305 -21.23 -18.63 -12.51
N ASN A 306 -20.42 -18.13 -13.45
CA ASN A 306 -19.61 -18.96 -14.32
C ASN A 306 -18.14 -19.08 -13.88
N GLY A 307 -17.68 -18.22 -12.96
CA GLY A 307 -16.29 -18.24 -12.49
C GLY A 307 -15.26 -17.80 -13.53
N VAL A 308 -15.68 -17.15 -14.62
CA VAL A 308 -14.80 -16.57 -15.64
C VAL A 308 -14.23 -15.22 -15.20
N THR A 309 -13.23 -14.71 -15.92
CA THR A 309 -12.70 -13.36 -15.67
C THR A 309 -13.72 -12.29 -16.07
N PRO A 310 -13.69 -11.08 -15.49
CA PRO A 310 -14.59 -9.98 -15.88
C PRO A 310 -14.53 -9.62 -17.36
N VAL A 311 -13.34 -9.67 -17.96
CA VAL A 311 -13.17 -9.41 -19.40
C VAL A 311 -13.83 -10.49 -20.25
N LYS A 312 -13.68 -11.77 -19.89
CA LYS A 312 -14.36 -12.87 -20.59
C LYS A 312 -15.88 -12.77 -20.46
N ALA A 313 -16.38 -12.36 -19.30
CA ALA A 313 -17.81 -12.13 -19.10
C ALA A 313 -18.33 -10.97 -19.96
N MET A 314 -17.63 -9.84 -19.97
CA MET A 314 -17.93 -8.69 -20.84
C MET A 314 -17.99 -9.07 -22.32
N GLN A 315 -16.98 -9.79 -22.81
CA GLN A 315 -16.92 -10.29 -24.19
C GLN A 315 -18.07 -11.25 -24.50
N ALA A 316 -18.38 -12.18 -23.59
CA ALA A 316 -19.47 -13.14 -23.76
C ALA A 316 -20.86 -12.47 -23.81
N LEU A 317 -21.01 -11.34 -23.13
CA LEU A 317 -22.25 -10.55 -23.09
C LEU A 317 -22.34 -9.49 -24.18
N GLY A 318 -21.28 -9.30 -24.98
CA GLY A 318 -21.26 -8.32 -26.07
C GLY A 318 -21.12 -6.87 -25.62
N TYR A 319 -20.64 -6.63 -24.40
CA TYR A 319 -20.30 -5.27 -23.95
C TYR A 319 -18.90 -4.87 -24.42
N ASP A 320 -18.70 -3.56 -24.57
CA ASP A 320 -17.41 -2.98 -24.91
C ASP A 320 -16.89 -2.08 -23.79
N VAL A 321 -15.58 -2.07 -23.60
CA VAL A 321 -14.88 -1.17 -22.68
C VAL A 321 -13.80 -0.46 -23.47
N PRO A 322 -13.89 0.88 -23.61
CA PRO A 322 -12.95 1.65 -24.42
C PRO A 322 -11.49 1.43 -24.03
N ASN A 323 -10.64 1.26 -25.05
CA ASN A 323 -9.19 1.12 -24.91
C ASN A 323 -8.78 0.07 -23.87
N LEU A 324 -9.48 -1.05 -23.80
CA LEU A 324 -9.04 -2.21 -23.03
C LEU A 324 -7.88 -2.90 -23.76
N PRO A 325 -6.75 -3.24 -23.10
CA PRO A 325 -5.63 -3.87 -23.79
C PRO A 325 -5.96 -5.28 -24.26
N ASP A 326 -5.33 -5.71 -25.37
CA ASP A 326 -5.38 -7.10 -25.81
C ASP A 326 -4.67 -8.03 -24.81
N GLY A 327 -5.16 -9.25 -24.66
CA GLY A 327 -4.62 -10.22 -23.68
C GLY A 327 -4.87 -9.82 -22.22
N PHE A 328 -5.74 -8.83 -22.00
CA PHE A 328 -6.11 -8.38 -20.68
C PHE A 328 -7.09 -9.36 -20.01
N GLY A 329 -6.64 -10.04 -18.95
CA GLY A 329 -7.47 -10.95 -18.18
C GLY A 329 -7.26 -10.71 -16.69
N TYR A 330 -8.14 -9.94 -16.04
CA TYR A 330 -8.24 -9.97 -14.58
C TYR A 330 -8.70 -11.36 -14.14
N GLY A 331 -7.76 -12.29 -14.00
CA GLY A 331 -7.93 -13.50 -13.22
C GLY A 331 -7.58 -13.18 -11.78
N HIS A 332 -8.55 -13.27 -10.87
CA HIS A 332 -8.28 -13.25 -9.44
C HIS A 332 -8.95 -14.43 -8.77
N LEU A 333 -8.28 -15.07 -7.80
CA LEU A 333 -8.82 -16.24 -7.10
C LEU A 333 -10.17 -15.93 -6.42
N LYS A 334 -10.36 -14.67 -5.99
CA LYS A 334 -11.60 -14.18 -5.37
C LYS A 334 -12.51 -13.43 -6.34
N GLN A 335 -12.32 -13.53 -7.67
CA GLN A 335 -13.11 -12.76 -8.64
C GLN A 335 -14.61 -13.01 -8.54
N ARG A 336 -15.05 -14.24 -8.23
CA ARG A 336 -16.47 -14.54 -7.99
C ARG A 336 -17.04 -13.75 -6.81
N ASN A 337 -16.24 -13.60 -5.75
CA ASN A 337 -16.63 -12.84 -4.57
C ASN A 337 -16.63 -11.33 -4.88
N GLN A 338 -15.59 -10.82 -5.53
CA GLN A 338 -15.49 -9.42 -5.96
C GLN A 338 -16.63 -9.04 -6.93
N ALA A 339 -17.00 -9.93 -7.85
CA ALA A 339 -18.12 -9.71 -8.75
C ALA A 339 -19.47 -9.81 -8.01
N GLY A 340 -19.63 -10.78 -7.10
CA GLY A 340 -20.81 -10.82 -6.24
C GLY A 340 -20.99 -9.56 -5.40
N ASN A 341 -19.88 -8.98 -4.97
CA ASN A 341 -19.83 -7.70 -4.29
C ASN A 341 -20.28 -6.54 -5.18
N VAL A 342 -19.71 -6.41 -6.39
CA VAL A 342 -20.15 -5.42 -7.38
C VAL A 342 -21.64 -5.56 -7.68
N LEU A 343 -22.13 -6.78 -7.94
CA LEU A 343 -23.54 -7.03 -8.20
C LEU A 343 -24.43 -6.59 -7.04
N ASN A 344 -24.04 -6.88 -5.80
CA ASN A 344 -24.79 -6.48 -4.62
C ASN A 344 -24.88 -4.95 -4.46
N ARG A 345 -23.81 -4.22 -4.85
CA ARG A 345 -23.84 -2.74 -4.94
C ARG A 345 -24.88 -2.29 -5.96
N GLU A 346 -24.81 -2.79 -7.19
CA GLU A 346 -25.72 -2.36 -8.27
C GLU A 346 -27.19 -2.70 -7.96
N MET A 347 -27.44 -3.75 -7.17
CA MET A 347 -28.79 -4.12 -6.73
C MET A 347 -29.29 -3.33 -5.49
N GLY A 348 -28.53 -2.37 -4.96
CA GLY A 348 -28.90 -1.62 -3.75
C GLY A 348 -28.90 -2.44 -2.45
N THR A 349 -28.51 -3.72 -2.50
CA THR A 349 -28.47 -4.58 -1.30
C THR A 349 -27.39 -4.18 -0.29
N TRP A 350 -26.58 -3.17 -0.65
CA TRP A 350 -25.44 -2.64 0.09
C TRP A 350 -25.59 -1.18 0.49
N GLU A 351 -26.81 -0.68 0.50
CA GLU A 351 -27.10 0.63 1.09
C GLU A 351 -26.50 0.75 2.50
N ARG A 352 -26.09 1.97 2.84
CA ARG A 352 -25.52 2.31 4.15
C ARG A 352 -26.61 2.41 5.21
N GLU A 353 -27.80 2.80 4.79
CA GLU A 353 -28.99 2.85 5.63
C GLU A 353 -29.64 1.47 5.70
N VAL A 354 -30.08 1.09 6.91
CA VAL A 354 -30.84 -0.16 7.09
C VAL A 354 -32.22 0.06 6.47
N PRO A 355 -32.64 -0.75 5.49
CA PRO A 355 -33.96 -0.58 4.87
C PRO A 355 -35.08 -0.59 5.91
N GLU A 356 -36.06 0.30 5.74
CA GLU A 356 -37.20 0.41 6.64
C GLU A 356 -37.97 -0.92 6.72
N GLY A 357 -38.35 -1.32 7.94
CA GLY A 357 -39.08 -2.57 8.19
C GLY A 357 -38.22 -3.84 8.33
N LEU A 358 -36.90 -3.78 8.12
CA LEU A 358 -36.02 -4.92 8.44
C LEU A 358 -35.95 -5.17 9.95
N THR A 359 -36.39 -6.36 10.38
CA THR A 359 -36.37 -6.77 11.80
C THR A 359 -35.78 -8.17 11.99
N GLY A 360 -35.50 -8.52 13.26
CA GLY A 360 -35.06 -9.86 13.66
C GLY A 360 -33.88 -10.40 12.85
N ALA A 361 -33.99 -11.67 12.43
CA ALA A 361 -32.93 -12.38 11.71
C ALA A 361 -32.58 -11.74 10.36
N ALA A 362 -33.55 -11.11 9.68
CA ALA A 362 -33.30 -10.44 8.41
C ALA A 362 -32.42 -9.21 8.61
N ARG A 363 -32.71 -8.39 9.63
CA ARG A 363 -31.86 -7.25 10.02
C ARG A 363 -30.46 -7.72 10.43
N THR A 364 -30.36 -8.79 11.22
CA THR A 364 -29.06 -9.37 11.60
C THR A 364 -28.24 -9.79 10.39
N ARG A 365 -28.84 -10.52 9.42
CA ARG A 365 -28.14 -10.93 8.19
C ARG A 365 -27.67 -9.73 7.38
N TRP A 366 -28.49 -8.68 7.31
CA TRP A 366 -28.15 -7.45 6.61
C TRP A 366 -26.94 -6.74 7.25
N LEU A 367 -26.95 -6.59 8.59
CA LEU A 367 -25.86 -5.94 9.34
C LEU A 367 -24.54 -6.73 9.27
N GLN A 368 -24.63 -8.05 9.13
CA GLN A 368 -23.48 -8.95 8.99
C GLN A 368 -22.98 -9.06 7.54
N ALA A 369 -23.68 -8.48 6.56
CA ALA A 369 -23.32 -8.61 5.15
C ALA A 369 -22.13 -7.71 4.79
N ASN A 370 -20.98 -8.35 4.51
CA ASN A 370 -19.75 -7.73 4.02
C ASN A 370 -19.26 -6.48 4.78
N PRO A 371 -19.16 -6.54 6.12
CA PRO A 371 -18.75 -5.41 6.95
C PRO A 371 -17.39 -4.82 6.57
N LYS A 372 -16.43 -5.64 6.13
CA LYS A 372 -15.13 -5.14 5.65
C LYS A 372 -15.26 -4.24 4.42
N VAL A 373 -16.06 -4.67 3.45
CA VAL A 373 -16.17 -3.99 2.15
C VAL A 373 -16.86 -2.65 2.31
N LYS A 374 -17.95 -2.62 3.10
CA LYS A 374 -18.66 -1.38 3.46
C LYS A 374 -17.74 -0.43 4.22
N GLY A 375 -16.96 -0.95 5.18
CA GLY A 375 -16.01 -0.16 5.97
C GLY A 375 -14.94 0.46 5.09
N PHE A 376 -14.29 -0.34 4.26
CA PHE A 376 -13.24 0.14 3.37
C PHE A 376 -13.73 1.20 2.36
N GLY A 377 -14.94 1.03 1.81
CA GLY A 377 -15.55 2.04 0.96
C GLY A 377 -15.85 3.35 1.69
N ASN A 378 -16.24 3.29 2.96
CA ASN A 378 -16.45 4.46 3.81
C ASN A 378 -15.11 5.14 4.18
N ASP A 379 -14.10 4.35 4.56
CA ASP A 379 -12.76 4.85 4.89
C ASP A 379 -12.17 5.68 3.72
N LEU A 380 -12.32 5.21 2.48
CA LEU A 380 -11.87 5.92 1.25
C LEU A 380 -12.61 7.23 0.98
N LEU A 381 -13.78 7.41 1.58
CA LEU A 381 -14.63 8.61 1.53
C LEU A 381 -14.48 9.48 2.79
N GLY A 382 -13.49 9.18 3.64
CA GLY A 382 -13.14 9.98 4.82
C GLY A 382 -13.98 9.72 6.06
N ASP A 383 -14.64 8.57 6.16
CA ASP A 383 -15.39 8.18 7.36
C ASP A 383 -14.51 8.23 8.63
N ASP A 384 -15.09 8.73 9.72
CA ASP A 384 -14.43 8.93 11.00
C ASP A 384 -14.92 7.99 12.10
N THR A 385 -15.76 7.02 11.75
CA THR A 385 -16.40 6.09 12.67
C THR A 385 -16.10 4.65 12.26
N ASN A 386 -16.40 4.27 11.01
CA ASN A 386 -16.25 2.93 10.50
C ASN A 386 -14.79 2.56 10.19
N ILE A 387 -14.48 1.25 10.20
CA ILE A 387 -13.20 0.71 9.73
C ILE A 387 -13.35 -0.53 8.83
N ALA A 388 -12.40 -0.78 7.94
CA ALA A 388 -12.37 -2.02 7.16
C ALA A 388 -12.02 -3.30 7.98
N ALA A 389 -11.19 -3.16 9.01
CA ALA A 389 -10.51 -4.24 9.74
C ALA A 389 -9.84 -5.26 8.77
N ASP A 390 -8.80 -4.82 8.08
CA ASP A 390 -8.10 -5.63 7.08
C ASP A 390 -7.22 -6.74 7.68
N MET A 391 -6.65 -7.60 6.83
CA MET A 391 -5.92 -8.79 7.31
C MET A 391 -4.65 -8.45 8.07
N HIS A 392 -3.93 -7.41 7.69
CA HIS A 392 -2.67 -7.04 8.32
C HIS A 392 -2.93 -6.38 9.67
N PHE A 393 -3.97 -5.53 9.75
CA PHE A 393 -4.47 -5.03 11.02
C PHE A 393 -4.85 -6.19 11.96
N MET A 394 -5.60 -7.17 11.46
CA MET A 394 -6.01 -8.34 12.25
C MET A 394 -4.83 -9.21 12.70
N ARG A 395 -3.88 -9.49 11.81
CA ARG A 395 -2.65 -10.24 12.14
C ARG A 395 -1.85 -9.52 13.21
N MET A 396 -1.64 -8.21 13.07
CA MET A 396 -0.91 -7.41 14.05
C MET A 396 -1.58 -7.49 15.42
N LEU A 397 -2.90 -7.31 15.50
CA LEU A 397 -3.63 -7.44 16.78
C LEU A 397 -3.54 -8.86 17.36
N GLY A 398 -3.65 -9.89 16.53
CA GLY A 398 -3.51 -11.28 16.97
C GLY A 398 -2.12 -11.59 17.51
N MET A 399 -1.07 -11.15 16.80
CA MET A 399 0.32 -11.29 17.21
C MET A 399 0.58 -10.57 18.53
N ALA A 400 0.11 -9.32 18.65
CA ALA A 400 0.28 -8.49 19.82
C ALA A 400 -0.46 -9.01 21.05
N ASP A 401 -1.68 -9.54 20.88
CA ASP A 401 -2.41 -10.19 21.97
C ASP A 401 -1.78 -11.54 22.33
N GLY A 402 -1.36 -12.33 21.34
CA GLY A 402 -0.75 -13.64 21.54
C GLY A 402 -1.74 -14.74 21.98
N GLY A 403 -3.05 -14.48 22.00
CA GLY A 403 -4.05 -15.46 22.41
C GLY A 403 -4.26 -16.58 21.39
N VAL A 404 -4.45 -17.81 21.87
CA VAL A 404 -4.68 -18.98 21.01
C VAL A 404 -5.99 -18.91 20.21
N ASP A 405 -6.96 -18.11 20.67
CA ASP A 405 -8.24 -17.85 20.01
C ASP A 405 -8.13 -16.83 18.85
N PHE A 406 -6.95 -16.24 18.65
CA PHE A 406 -6.57 -15.49 17.45
C PHE A 406 -5.90 -16.35 16.37
N LEU A 407 -5.61 -17.63 16.63
CA LEU A 407 -5.02 -18.50 15.62
C LEU A 407 -5.98 -18.74 14.46
N SER A 408 -5.41 -18.88 13.26
CA SER A 408 -6.14 -19.12 12.01
C SER A 408 -6.71 -20.53 11.96
N ASP A 409 -7.89 -20.67 11.37
CA ASP A 409 -8.52 -21.95 11.08
C ASP A 409 -8.04 -22.58 9.76
N LYS A 410 -7.23 -21.85 8.99
CA LYS A 410 -6.74 -22.21 7.65
C LYS A 410 -5.35 -21.63 7.38
N ALA A 411 -4.44 -21.69 8.36
CA ALA A 411 -3.10 -21.15 8.22
C ALA A 411 -2.36 -21.83 7.06
N ALA A 412 -1.81 -21.03 6.15
CA ALA A 412 -0.89 -21.49 5.11
C ALA A 412 0.54 -21.27 5.62
N LEU A 413 1.19 -22.34 6.05
CA LEU A 413 2.56 -22.27 6.59
C LEU A 413 3.55 -22.73 5.52
N SER A 414 4.71 -22.06 5.45
CA SER A 414 5.86 -22.56 4.68
C SER A 414 6.32 -23.92 5.22
N ILE A 415 7.12 -24.64 4.44
CA ILE A 415 7.71 -25.92 4.89
C ILE A 415 8.50 -25.71 6.20
N ASP A 416 9.27 -24.64 6.28
CA ASP A 416 10.06 -24.30 7.48
C ASP A 416 9.17 -23.98 8.68
N ASN A 417 8.10 -23.19 8.48
CA ASN A 417 7.15 -22.88 9.54
C ASN A 417 6.40 -24.13 10.02
N MET A 418 6.01 -25.01 9.09
CA MET A 418 5.40 -26.29 9.43
C MET A 418 6.36 -27.17 10.23
N SER A 419 7.64 -27.21 9.86
CA SER A 419 8.68 -27.93 10.60
C SER A 419 8.82 -27.41 12.04
N GLN A 420 8.86 -26.08 12.21
CA GLN A 420 8.89 -25.45 13.53
C GLN A 420 7.66 -25.81 14.36
N VAL A 421 6.47 -25.78 13.77
CA VAL A 421 5.21 -26.14 14.44
C VAL A 421 5.19 -27.62 14.85
N VAL A 422 5.66 -28.53 13.98
CA VAL A 422 5.79 -29.96 14.32
C VAL A 422 6.84 -30.18 15.40
N SER A 423 7.95 -29.43 15.40
CA SER A 423 8.96 -29.49 16.44
C SER A 423 8.43 -29.02 17.79
N ALA A 424 7.59 -27.98 17.81
CA ALA A 424 7.05 -27.40 19.04
C ALA A 424 5.93 -28.27 19.67
N TYR A 425 5.01 -28.79 18.87
CA TYR A 425 3.80 -29.47 19.37
C TYR A 425 3.76 -30.98 19.08
N GLY A 426 4.81 -31.51 18.45
CA GLY A 426 4.93 -32.91 18.11
C GLY A 426 4.03 -33.36 16.94
N PRO A 427 4.06 -34.66 16.60
CA PRO A 427 3.39 -35.19 15.41
C PRO A 427 1.85 -35.09 15.45
N LYS A 428 1.24 -34.91 16.63
CA LYS A 428 -0.21 -34.76 16.79
C LYS A 428 -0.77 -33.58 15.99
N ILE A 429 0.05 -32.55 15.76
CA ILE A 429 -0.37 -31.36 15.00
C ILE A 429 -0.71 -31.68 13.54
N LYS A 430 -0.14 -32.77 12.98
CA LYS A 430 -0.41 -33.19 11.60
C LYS A 430 -1.86 -33.61 11.36
N LYS A 431 -2.61 -33.98 12.41
CA LYS A 431 -4.05 -34.28 12.33
C LYS A 431 -4.89 -33.08 11.87
N TYR A 432 -4.36 -31.87 12.02
CA TYR A 432 -5.04 -30.62 11.67
C TYR A 432 -4.63 -30.08 10.29
N VAL A 433 -3.75 -30.78 9.58
CA VAL A 433 -3.30 -30.42 8.23
C VAL A 433 -4.28 -31.01 7.22
N THR A 434 -4.73 -30.19 6.28
CA THR A 434 -5.51 -30.60 5.11
C THR A 434 -4.74 -30.24 3.86
N THR A 435 -4.54 -31.21 2.98
CA THR A 435 -3.92 -31.03 1.68
C THR A 435 -4.96 -31.20 0.59
N ARG A 436 -4.99 -30.28 -0.38
CA ARG A 436 -5.82 -30.37 -1.58
C ARG A 436 -5.00 -30.04 -2.82
N GLN A 437 -5.48 -30.48 -3.97
CA GLN A 437 -4.90 -30.17 -5.27
C GLN A 437 -5.54 -28.90 -5.84
N VAL A 438 -4.73 -27.90 -6.17
CA VAL A 438 -5.16 -26.66 -6.85
C VAL A 438 -4.30 -26.50 -8.09
N ASN A 439 -4.93 -26.58 -9.28
CA ASN A 439 -4.23 -26.50 -10.57
C ASN A 439 -3.04 -27.50 -10.68
N GLY A 440 -3.21 -28.72 -10.16
CA GLY A 440 -2.17 -29.75 -10.18
C GLY A 440 -1.02 -29.55 -9.17
N LYS A 441 -1.15 -28.59 -8.25
CA LYS A 441 -0.21 -28.39 -7.14
C LYS A 441 -0.85 -28.73 -5.81
N ASP A 442 -0.10 -29.43 -4.95
CA ASP A 442 -0.50 -29.66 -3.57
C ASP A 442 -0.40 -28.39 -2.76
N VAL A 443 -1.46 -28.18 -2.00
CA VAL A 443 -1.75 -26.97 -1.25
C VAL A 443 -2.17 -27.43 0.14
N SER A 444 -1.38 -27.09 1.16
CA SER A 444 -1.59 -27.58 2.53
C SER A 444 -1.89 -26.44 3.50
N THR A 445 -3.03 -26.53 4.17
CA THR A 445 -3.45 -25.61 5.23
C THR A 445 -3.55 -26.34 6.56
N ILE A 446 -3.31 -25.65 7.67
CA ILE A 446 -3.45 -26.19 9.03
C ILE A 446 -4.49 -25.40 9.84
N ASN A 447 -5.38 -26.12 10.51
CA ASN A 447 -6.37 -25.55 11.41
C ASN A 447 -5.80 -25.37 12.83
N LEU A 448 -5.00 -24.32 13.02
CA LEU A 448 -4.36 -23.99 14.29
C LEU A 448 -5.38 -23.66 15.39
N LYS A 449 -6.46 -22.97 15.03
CA LYS A 449 -7.57 -22.70 15.95
C LYS A 449 -8.15 -23.98 16.55
N LYS A 450 -8.41 -24.99 15.72
CA LYS A 450 -8.92 -26.27 16.19
C LYS A 450 -7.87 -27.01 17.03
N ALA A 451 -6.61 -26.99 16.63
CA ALA A 451 -5.53 -27.60 17.41
C ALA A 451 -5.40 -26.99 18.81
N ALA A 452 -5.58 -25.67 18.94
CA ALA A 452 -5.65 -25.00 20.24
C ALA A 452 -6.87 -25.42 21.05
N ASN A 453 -8.07 -25.44 20.44
CA ASN A 453 -9.30 -25.86 21.11
C ASN A 453 -9.24 -27.30 21.61
N ASP A 454 -8.56 -28.19 20.89
CA ASP A 454 -8.34 -29.58 21.28
C ASP A 454 -7.17 -29.74 22.30
N GLY A 455 -6.55 -28.65 22.74
CA GLY A 455 -5.49 -28.61 23.76
C GLY A 455 -4.10 -29.04 23.28
N VAL A 456 -3.89 -29.13 21.96
CA VAL A 456 -2.59 -29.47 21.36
C VAL A 456 -1.65 -28.26 21.38
N ILE A 457 -2.17 -27.07 21.05
CA ILE A 457 -1.44 -25.80 21.15
C ILE A 457 -1.82 -25.15 22.48
N LYS A 458 -0.81 -24.89 23.33
CA LYS A 458 -0.99 -24.28 24.66
C LYS A 458 -0.28 -22.94 24.82
N ASP A 459 0.74 -22.71 24.01
CA ASP A 459 1.48 -21.45 23.90
C ASP A 459 1.51 -21.03 22.43
N THR A 460 1.66 -19.73 22.17
CA THR A 460 1.70 -19.18 20.80
C THR A 460 3.08 -18.68 20.40
N THR A 461 4.10 -18.90 21.22
CA THR A 461 5.46 -18.39 21.01
C THR A 461 6.03 -18.78 19.63
N PRO A 462 5.87 -20.04 19.14
CA PRO A 462 6.31 -20.42 17.80
C PRO A 462 5.67 -19.61 16.66
N PHE A 463 4.49 -19.03 16.87
CA PHE A 463 3.75 -18.33 15.82
C PHE A 463 4.10 -16.84 15.71
N GLN A 464 4.91 -16.29 16.62
CA GLN A 464 5.18 -14.85 16.70
C GLN A 464 5.89 -14.29 15.45
N SER A 465 6.62 -15.13 14.70
CA SER A 465 7.23 -14.78 13.42
C SER A 465 6.45 -15.30 12.20
N MET A 466 5.26 -15.85 12.41
CA MET A 466 4.46 -16.53 11.40
C MET A 466 3.14 -15.77 11.18
N PRO A 467 3.11 -14.67 10.40
CA PRO A 467 1.90 -13.88 10.23
C PRO A 467 0.69 -14.69 9.75
N THR A 468 0.90 -15.70 8.92
CA THR A 468 -0.16 -16.58 8.40
C THR A 468 -0.75 -17.55 9.44
N ALA A 469 -0.15 -17.65 10.63
CA ALA A 469 -0.69 -18.42 11.74
C ALA A 469 -1.86 -17.69 12.45
N TRP A 470 -1.99 -16.38 12.26
CA TRP A 470 -2.97 -15.53 12.92
C TRP A 470 -4.19 -15.29 12.04
N SER A 471 -5.33 -14.97 12.66
CA SER A 471 -6.61 -14.76 11.99
C SER A 471 -6.56 -13.54 11.07
N ASP A 472 -6.93 -13.73 9.80
CA ASP A 472 -6.90 -12.67 8.77
C ASP A 472 -8.18 -11.83 8.70
N THR A 473 -9.23 -12.23 9.42
CA THR A 473 -10.54 -11.57 9.37
C THR A 473 -11.22 -11.60 10.74
N PRO A 474 -11.90 -10.52 11.15
CA PRO A 474 -12.86 -10.58 12.24
C PRO A 474 -13.98 -11.57 11.92
N SER A 475 -14.60 -12.14 12.95
CA SER A 475 -15.93 -12.71 12.75
C SER A 475 -16.96 -11.60 12.60
N ALA A 476 -18.11 -11.92 12.00
CA ALA A 476 -19.19 -10.94 11.78
C ALA A 476 -19.69 -10.28 13.09
N THR A 477 -19.47 -10.92 14.25
CA THR A 477 -19.89 -10.43 15.56
C THR A 477 -18.86 -9.53 16.25
N GLU A 478 -17.72 -9.26 15.63
CA GLU A 478 -16.61 -8.54 16.26
C GLU A 478 -16.31 -7.19 15.63
N TYR A 479 -16.85 -6.90 14.44
CA TYR A 479 -16.61 -5.63 13.76
C TYR A 479 -16.98 -4.43 14.64
N ALA A 480 -18.11 -4.46 15.33
CA ALA A 480 -18.50 -3.41 16.28
C ALA A 480 -17.46 -3.21 17.40
N ALA A 481 -16.91 -4.30 17.94
CA ALA A 481 -15.91 -4.24 19.01
C ALA A 481 -14.56 -3.71 18.50
N TYR A 482 -14.08 -4.16 17.34
CA TYR A 482 -12.86 -3.61 16.73
C TYR A 482 -12.99 -2.14 16.39
N GLU A 483 -14.15 -1.74 15.88
CA GLU A 483 -14.44 -0.35 15.54
C GLU A 483 -14.47 0.55 16.77
N SER A 484 -15.19 0.15 17.82
CA SER A 484 -15.20 0.87 19.10
C SER A 484 -13.80 1.00 19.70
N MET A 485 -13.01 -0.08 19.66
CA MET A 485 -11.61 -0.07 20.08
C MET A 485 -10.78 0.90 19.22
N ALA A 486 -10.88 0.83 17.90
CA ALA A 486 -10.11 1.70 16.99
C ALA A 486 -10.45 3.18 17.19
N ASN A 487 -11.73 3.53 17.34
CA ASN A 487 -12.17 4.89 17.67
C ASN A 487 -11.48 5.43 18.93
N ARG A 488 -11.59 4.70 20.03
CA ARG A 488 -11.01 5.11 21.31
C ARG A 488 -9.49 5.20 21.27
N VAL A 489 -8.83 4.28 20.57
CA VAL A 489 -7.36 4.25 20.51
C VAL A 489 -6.82 5.32 19.56
N ALA A 490 -7.48 5.58 18.44
CA ALA A 490 -7.08 6.57 17.45
C ALA A 490 -7.03 7.99 18.03
N GLU A 491 -7.93 8.33 18.96
CA GLU A 491 -7.93 9.60 19.69
C GLU A 491 -6.58 9.89 20.38
N ARG A 492 -5.89 8.85 20.89
CA ARG A 492 -4.58 9.01 21.54
C ARG A 492 -3.48 9.49 20.58
N TYR A 493 -3.68 9.30 19.28
CA TYR A 493 -2.71 9.62 18.23
C TYR A 493 -3.15 10.79 17.35
N ASP A 494 -4.25 11.47 17.70
CA ASP A 494 -4.88 12.53 16.89
C ASP A 494 -5.21 12.05 15.47
N MET A 495 -5.79 10.86 15.38
CA MET A 495 -6.13 10.18 14.13
C MET A 495 -7.61 9.82 14.08
N THR A 496 -8.16 9.72 12.87
CA THR A 496 -9.41 8.96 12.66
C THR A 496 -9.16 7.46 12.78
N PRO A 497 -10.20 6.64 13.00
CA PRO A 497 -10.06 5.18 13.02
C PRO A 497 -9.44 4.61 11.73
N ALA A 498 -9.79 5.19 10.57
CA ALA A 498 -9.24 4.82 9.27
C ALA A 498 -7.73 5.14 9.20
N GLN A 499 -7.30 6.32 9.63
CA GLN A 499 -5.87 6.69 9.67
C GLN A 499 -5.08 5.82 10.65
N PHE A 500 -5.66 5.50 11.81
CA PHE A 500 -5.07 4.59 12.78
C PHE A 500 -4.87 3.20 12.18
N GLN A 501 -5.90 2.65 11.53
CA GLN A 501 -5.79 1.36 10.85
C GLN A 501 -4.73 1.39 9.74
N ALA A 502 -4.73 2.43 8.90
CA ALA A 502 -3.75 2.56 7.81
C ALA A 502 -2.31 2.69 8.31
N SER A 503 -2.09 3.47 9.36
CA SER A 503 -0.78 3.63 9.97
C SER A 503 -0.26 2.32 10.52
N LEU A 504 -1.09 1.57 11.25
CA LEU A 504 -0.72 0.24 11.74
C LEU A 504 -0.49 -0.75 10.61
N TRP A 505 -1.35 -0.75 9.59
CA TRP A 505 -1.24 -1.64 8.44
C TRP A 505 0.08 -1.46 7.69
N MET A 506 0.46 -0.22 7.36
CA MET A 506 1.72 0.03 6.67
C MET A 506 2.93 -0.14 7.59
N GLY A 507 2.84 0.38 8.82
CA GLY A 507 3.91 0.30 9.81
C GLY A 507 4.29 -1.15 10.14
N ALA A 508 3.29 -2.01 10.37
CA ALA A 508 3.48 -3.43 10.65
C ALA A 508 3.59 -4.30 9.38
N GLY A 509 3.77 -3.69 8.20
CA GLY A 509 3.81 -4.42 6.94
C GLY A 509 4.91 -5.48 6.86
N ASP A 510 6.07 -5.21 7.48
CA ASP A 510 7.22 -6.12 7.55
C ASP A 510 6.95 -7.38 8.37
N ILE A 511 6.17 -7.29 9.44
CA ILE A 511 5.85 -8.44 10.29
C ILE A 511 4.56 -9.16 9.88
N THR A 512 3.65 -8.48 9.18
CA THR A 512 2.35 -9.02 8.79
C THR A 512 2.33 -9.63 7.38
N GLY A 513 3.43 -9.47 6.63
CA GLY A 513 3.58 -9.95 5.26
C GLY A 513 2.87 -9.10 4.22
N LEU A 514 2.81 -7.77 4.43
CA LEU A 514 2.30 -6.83 3.44
C LEU A 514 3.21 -6.84 2.21
N ALA A 515 2.63 -7.03 1.03
CA ALA A 515 3.40 -7.00 -0.21
C ALA A 515 3.98 -5.61 -0.47
N ASP A 516 5.26 -5.54 -0.87
CA ASP A 516 5.95 -4.28 -1.20
C ASP A 516 5.20 -3.43 -2.23
N ALA A 517 4.55 -4.09 -3.21
CA ALA A 517 3.74 -3.41 -4.22
C ALA A 517 2.51 -2.69 -3.66
N SER A 518 2.09 -3.00 -2.43
CA SER A 518 1.01 -2.32 -1.71
C SER A 518 1.52 -1.27 -0.71
N GLN A 519 2.84 -1.03 -0.64
CA GLN A 519 3.43 0.03 0.19
C GLN A 519 3.31 1.39 -0.51
N GLY A 520 2.86 2.38 0.26
CA GLY A 520 2.56 3.73 -0.19
C GLY A 520 1.09 4.10 -0.02
N THR A 521 0.80 5.38 -0.11
CA THR A 521 -0.56 5.90 0.02
C THR A 521 -1.44 5.49 -1.15
N PHE A 522 -2.77 5.57 -1.01
CA PHE A 522 -3.67 5.28 -2.13
C PHE A 522 -3.33 6.14 -3.37
N MET A 523 -3.04 7.43 -3.16
CA MET A 523 -2.74 8.36 -4.26
C MET A 523 -1.40 8.10 -4.93
N GLU A 524 -0.39 7.58 -4.22
CA GLU A 524 0.86 7.12 -4.83
C GLU A 524 0.63 5.88 -5.69
N LEU A 525 -0.12 4.90 -5.17
CA LEU A 525 -0.42 3.65 -5.88
C LEU A 525 -1.34 3.88 -7.09
N PHE A 526 -2.24 4.86 -7.01
CA PHE A 526 -3.05 5.31 -8.12
C PHE A 526 -2.20 5.94 -9.23
N ARG A 527 -1.27 6.84 -8.89
CA ARG A 527 -0.31 7.40 -9.86
C ARG A 527 0.57 6.33 -10.52
N ARG A 528 1.10 5.37 -9.75
CA ARG A 528 1.84 4.24 -10.34
C ARG A 528 1.00 3.43 -11.33
N SER A 529 -0.31 3.29 -11.05
CA SER A 529 -1.24 2.62 -11.96
C SER A 529 -1.51 3.43 -13.23
N LEU A 530 -1.62 4.76 -13.10
CA LEU A 530 -1.66 5.67 -14.25
C LEU A 530 -0.40 5.57 -15.10
N ASP A 531 0.78 5.65 -14.48
CA ASP A 531 2.07 5.58 -15.19
C ASP A 531 2.21 4.28 -15.97
N SER A 532 1.92 3.15 -15.30
CA SER A 532 1.97 1.83 -15.94
C SER A 532 1.08 1.76 -17.17
N ARG A 533 -0.11 2.39 -17.12
CA ARG A 533 -1.05 2.41 -18.23
C ARG A 533 -0.69 3.43 -19.30
N ALA A 534 -0.14 4.58 -18.90
CA ALA A 534 0.29 5.64 -19.79
C ALA A 534 1.44 5.16 -20.69
N VAL A 535 2.42 4.46 -20.11
CA VAL A 535 3.54 3.84 -20.85
C VAL A 535 3.03 2.88 -21.92
N ASP A 536 2.09 1.99 -21.58
CA ASP A 536 1.51 1.04 -22.53
C ASP A 536 0.83 1.72 -23.73
N ARG A 537 0.21 2.88 -23.49
CA ARG A 537 -0.53 3.63 -24.50
C ARG A 537 0.27 4.73 -25.19
N GLY A 538 1.55 4.92 -24.83
CA GLY A 538 2.35 6.04 -25.33
C GLY A 538 1.80 7.42 -24.94
N LEU A 539 1.17 7.53 -23.77
CA LEU A 539 0.59 8.76 -23.24
C LEU A 539 1.43 9.32 -22.08
N THR A 540 1.27 10.60 -21.79
CA THR A 540 1.69 11.19 -20.51
C THR A 540 0.77 10.75 -19.38
N ARG A 541 1.23 10.85 -18.11
CA ARG A 541 0.39 10.59 -16.93
C ARG A 541 -0.89 11.44 -16.95
N ARG A 542 -0.77 12.71 -17.34
CA ARG A 542 -1.89 13.65 -17.42
C ARG A 542 -2.92 13.26 -18.47
N GLU A 543 -2.47 12.89 -19.67
CA GLU A 543 -3.37 12.39 -20.72
C GLU A 543 -4.08 11.11 -20.27
N MET A 544 -3.34 10.20 -19.64
CA MET A 544 -3.92 8.95 -19.11
C MET A 544 -4.92 9.21 -17.98
N LEU A 545 -4.63 10.15 -17.08
CA LEU A 545 -5.59 10.59 -16.06
C LEU A 545 -6.86 11.12 -16.73
N ASN A 546 -6.74 12.03 -17.69
CA ASN A 546 -7.88 12.58 -18.41
C ASN A 546 -8.72 11.50 -19.11
N ASP A 547 -8.07 10.51 -19.72
CA ASP A 547 -8.77 9.36 -20.33
C ASP A 547 -9.48 8.50 -19.28
N PHE A 548 -8.86 8.25 -18.13
CA PHE A 548 -9.50 7.55 -17.02
C PHE A 548 -10.72 8.32 -16.48
N LEU A 549 -10.57 9.62 -16.19
CA LEU A 549 -11.64 10.45 -15.65
C LEU A 549 -12.86 10.47 -16.59
N LYS A 550 -12.63 10.55 -17.90
CA LYS A 550 -13.67 10.59 -18.94
C LYS A 550 -14.15 9.22 -19.42
N ASN A 551 -13.81 8.13 -18.71
CA ASN A 551 -14.14 6.75 -19.09
C ASN A 551 -13.70 6.36 -20.52
N LYS A 552 -12.66 7.01 -21.05
CA LYS A 552 -12.07 6.66 -22.35
C LYS A 552 -11.09 5.50 -22.26
N ALA A 553 -10.56 5.21 -21.07
CA ALA A 553 -9.70 4.06 -20.86
C ALA A 553 -9.73 3.61 -19.40
N THR A 554 -9.54 2.30 -19.19
CA THR A 554 -9.32 1.73 -17.85
C THR A 554 -7.84 1.85 -17.46
N LEU A 555 -7.52 1.58 -16.20
CA LEU A 555 -6.15 1.45 -15.71
C LEU A 555 -5.57 0.04 -15.91
N ALA A 556 -6.28 -0.82 -16.65
CA ALA A 556 -5.87 -2.17 -16.97
C ALA A 556 -4.57 -2.21 -17.78
N ILE A 557 -3.60 -3.04 -17.36
CA ILE A 557 -2.35 -3.23 -18.10
C ILE A 557 -2.34 -4.61 -18.75
N PRO A 558 -1.86 -4.78 -20.00
CA PRO A 558 -1.78 -6.10 -20.62
C PRO A 558 -1.08 -7.09 -19.68
N ALA A 559 -1.45 -8.37 -19.78
CA ALA A 559 -0.74 -9.44 -19.10
C ALA A 559 0.64 -9.67 -19.76
N ALA A 560 1.49 -8.65 -19.81
CA ALA A 560 2.88 -8.79 -20.25
C ALA A 560 3.56 -9.82 -19.32
N GLY A 561 3.78 -11.03 -19.84
CA GLY A 561 4.42 -12.12 -19.10
C GLY A 561 3.55 -12.77 -18.02
N GLY A 562 2.30 -13.13 -18.36
CA GLY A 562 1.29 -13.81 -17.53
C GLY A 562 1.66 -15.16 -16.88
N LEU A 563 2.93 -15.45 -16.61
CA LEU A 563 3.39 -16.52 -15.74
C LEU A 563 3.92 -16.01 -14.39
N LEU A 564 4.52 -14.82 -14.31
CA LEU A 564 5.17 -14.37 -13.07
C LEU A 564 4.19 -13.80 -12.04
N SER A 565 3.09 -13.15 -12.45
CA SER A 565 2.05 -12.73 -11.52
C SER A 565 1.18 -13.91 -11.05
N ALA A 566 1.00 -14.96 -11.86
CA ALA A 566 0.40 -16.19 -11.36
C ALA A 566 1.38 -16.99 -10.46
N GLN A 567 2.68 -17.01 -10.77
CA GLN A 567 3.71 -17.73 -9.98
C GLN A 567 4.05 -17.07 -8.64
N TYR A 568 4.06 -15.74 -8.54
CA TYR A 568 4.28 -15.06 -7.24
C TYR A 568 3.06 -15.16 -6.32
N TYR A 569 1.85 -15.24 -6.88
CA TYR A 569 0.71 -15.68 -6.10
C TYR A 569 0.81 -17.18 -5.80
N GLY A 570 1.50 -17.97 -6.61
CA GLY A 570 1.84 -19.39 -6.40
C GLY A 570 2.52 -19.72 -5.10
N GLU A 571 3.50 -18.92 -4.71
CA GLU A 571 4.34 -19.25 -3.57
C GLU A 571 3.90 -18.58 -2.27
N GLN A 572 3.16 -17.47 -2.33
CA GLN A 572 2.73 -16.76 -1.12
C GLN A 572 1.22 -16.76 -0.84
N ASN A 573 0.35 -17.02 -1.83
CA ASN A 573 -1.11 -16.92 -1.63
C ASN A 573 -1.97 -17.77 -2.60
N GLN A 574 -1.43 -18.81 -3.25
CA GLN A 574 -2.23 -19.77 -4.03
C GLN A 574 -2.85 -20.73 -3.03
N GLN A 575 -3.82 -20.22 -2.25
CA GLN A 575 -4.58 -20.97 -1.24
C GLN A 575 -5.86 -20.27 -0.75
#